data_AF-A0A812UEZ4-F1
#
_entry.id   AF-A0A812UEZ4-F1
#
_cell.length_a   1.000
_cell.length_b   1.000
_cell.length_c   1.000
_cell.angle_alpha   90.00
_cell.angle_beta   90.00
_cell.angle_gamma   90.00
#
_symmetry.space_group_name_H-M   'P 1'
#
loop_
_entity.id
_entity.type
_entity.pdbx_description
1 polymer ?
#
loop_
_entity_poly.entity_id
_entity_poly.type
_entity_poly.pdbx_seq_one_letter_code
_entity_poly.pdbx_strand_id
1 'polypeptide(L)'
;MDYHVTACGEHAKDIQELCDEFYIETRHIEKLNELMKDRHDTWVEDLKKLREIMEEARSPCGMLVVKMKEMEDGTFVAINRDKRMQHLKEKFKLDRIAETRLSDILARCSDEKKDEYYHDLERHFECSGKPSATAMLLMKKLANGEPLGPPGRPGPGSWLDRQ
;
A
#
# COMPACT_ATOMS: atom_id res chain seq x y z
N MET A 1 -8.54 -6.80 41.63
CA MET A 1 -7.60 -6.40 40.56
C MET A 1 -8.42 -6.27 39.32
N ASP A 2 -8.93 -5.07 39.13
CA ASP A 2 -9.89 -4.71 38.11
C ASP A 2 -9.20 -4.68 36.74
N TYR A 3 -9.57 -5.62 35.88
CA TYR A 3 -9.29 -5.52 34.45
C TYR A 3 -10.21 -4.44 33.88
N HIS A 4 -9.63 -3.31 33.50
CA HIS A 4 -10.33 -2.32 32.68
C HIS A 4 -10.72 -2.96 31.34
N VAL A 5 -11.99 -3.34 31.25
CA VAL A 5 -12.69 -3.54 29.99
C VAL A 5 -13.01 -2.17 29.43
N THR A 6 -12.26 -1.73 28.42
CA THR A 6 -12.65 -0.57 27.61
C THR A 6 -12.16 -0.78 26.17
N ALA A 7 -13.11 -0.83 25.22
CA ALA A 7 -12.94 -0.95 23.76
C ALA A 7 -12.34 -2.25 23.15
N CYS A 8 -11.74 -3.14 23.92
CA CYS A 8 -10.97 -4.29 23.37
C CYS A 8 -11.82 -5.48 22.82
N GLY A 9 -13.16 -5.45 22.94
CA GLY A 9 -14.01 -6.63 22.70
C GLY A 9 -14.49 -6.85 21.26
N GLU A 10 -14.69 -5.79 20.47
CA GLU A 10 -15.14 -5.90 19.07
C GLU A 10 -13.95 -6.01 18.12
N HIS A 11 -12.93 -5.18 18.33
CA HIS A 11 -11.67 -5.22 17.58
C HIS A 11 -10.96 -6.59 17.62
N ALA A 12 -10.97 -7.24 18.79
CA ALA A 12 -10.41 -8.58 18.90
C ALA A 12 -11.20 -9.62 18.08
N LYS A 13 -12.52 -9.42 17.88
CA LYS A 13 -13.35 -10.32 17.05
C LYS A 13 -13.06 -10.14 15.57
N ASP A 14 -12.93 -8.91 15.08
CA ASP A 14 -12.63 -8.67 13.66
C ASP A 14 -11.30 -9.31 13.25
N ILE A 15 -10.27 -9.19 14.11
CA ILE A 15 -8.96 -9.82 13.90
C ILE A 15 -9.06 -11.35 13.98
N GLN A 16 -9.83 -11.87 14.94
CA GLN A 16 -10.06 -13.32 15.05
C GLN A 16 -10.76 -13.87 13.81
N GLU A 17 -11.83 -13.21 13.34
CA GLU A 17 -12.58 -13.62 12.15
C GLU A 17 -11.70 -13.62 10.91
N LEU A 18 -10.88 -12.57 10.72
CA LEU A 18 -9.91 -12.52 9.63
C LEU A 18 -8.91 -13.68 9.73
N CYS A 19 -8.38 -13.95 10.91
CA CYS A 19 -7.38 -15.00 11.12
C CYS A 19 -7.97 -16.41 10.94
N ASP A 20 -9.20 -16.64 11.39
CA ASP A 20 -9.91 -17.92 11.25
C ASP A 20 -10.18 -18.26 9.78
N GLU A 21 -10.55 -17.28 8.97
CA GLU A 21 -10.79 -17.43 7.52
C GLU A 21 -9.57 -17.99 6.77
N PHE A 22 -8.36 -17.63 7.22
CA PHE A 22 -7.10 -18.07 6.60
C PHE A 22 -6.36 -19.13 7.44
N TYR A 23 -7.00 -19.70 8.45
CA TYR A 23 -6.42 -20.72 9.34
C TYR A 23 -5.10 -20.28 9.99
N ILE A 24 -5.04 -19.04 10.47
CA ILE A 24 -3.86 -18.44 11.08
C ILE A 24 -3.67 -18.93 12.53
N GLU A 25 -2.44 -19.28 12.89
CA GLU A 25 -2.09 -19.72 14.25
C GLU A 25 -2.27 -18.62 15.29
N THR A 26 -2.75 -18.98 16.49
CA THR A 26 -3.05 -18.06 17.61
C THR A 26 -1.93 -17.06 17.91
N ARG A 27 -0.66 -17.48 17.84
CA ARG A 27 0.50 -16.59 18.07
C ARG A 27 0.55 -15.38 17.13
N HIS A 28 0.05 -15.52 15.90
CA HIS A 28 0.00 -14.42 14.94
C HIS A 28 -1.21 -13.52 15.16
N ILE A 29 -2.29 -14.07 15.71
CA ILE A 29 -3.48 -13.31 16.12
C ILE A 29 -3.13 -12.34 17.25
N GLU A 30 -2.46 -12.83 18.29
CA GLU A 30 -2.00 -12.00 19.42
C GLU A 30 -1.08 -10.88 18.95
N LYS A 31 -0.11 -11.20 18.09
CA LYS A 31 0.81 -10.21 17.53
C LYS A 31 0.08 -9.16 16.68
N LEU A 32 -0.84 -9.59 15.81
CA LEU A 32 -1.61 -8.66 14.98
C LEU A 32 -2.48 -7.74 15.84
N ASN A 33 -3.11 -8.28 16.88
CA ASN A 33 -3.88 -7.48 17.85
C ASN A 33 -3.02 -6.37 18.47
N GLU A 34 -1.81 -6.68 18.94
CA GLU A 34 -0.91 -5.66 19.50
C GLU A 34 -0.56 -4.57 18.48
N LEU A 35 -0.23 -4.94 17.24
CA LEU A 35 0.13 -3.99 16.19
C LEU A 35 -1.02 -3.09 15.75
N MET A 36 -2.25 -3.58 15.85
CA MET A 36 -3.45 -2.87 15.44
C MET A 36 -4.01 -1.95 16.54
N LYS A 37 -3.55 -2.07 17.80
CA LYS A 37 -3.99 -1.20 18.90
C LYS A 37 -3.77 0.27 18.61
N ASP A 38 -2.63 0.64 18.05
CA ASP A 38 -2.32 2.06 17.78
C ASP A 38 -2.87 2.56 16.43
N ARG A 39 -3.63 1.73 15.71
CA ARG A 39 -4.12 2.00 14.35
C ARG A 39 -5.63 2.26 14.27
N HIS A 40 -6.23 2.80 15.33
CA HIS A 40 -7.67 3.04 15.42
C HIS A 40 -8.25 3.84 14.24
N ASP A 41 -7.53 4.84 13.74
CA ASP A 41 -7.98 5.72 12.64
C ASP A 41 -8.02 5.02 11.26
N THR A 42 -7.30 3.92 11.11
CA THR A 42 -7.22 3.15 9.86
C THR A 42 -7.69 1.71 10.02
N TRP A 43 -8.27 1.36 11.17
CA TRP A 43 -8.67 0.00 11.56
C TRP A 43 -9.38 -0.78 10.45
N VAL A 44 -10.51 -0.24 9.96
CA VAL A 44 -11.34 -0.86 8.93
C VAL A 44 -10.56 -1.11 7.64
N GLU A 45 -9.68 -0.18 7.31
CA GLU A 45 -8.98 -0.15 6.03
C GLU A 45 -7.71 -1.02 6.07
N ASP A 46 -7.06 -1.08 7.24
CA ASP A 46 -5.99 -2.04 7.52
C ASP A 46 -6.53 -3.47 7.43
N LEU A 47 -7.67 -3.78 8.07
CA LEU A 47 -8.29 -5.11 7.99
C LEU A 47 -8.71 -5.48 6.57
N LYS A 48 -9.34 -4.54 5.86
CA LYS A 48 -9.74 -4.74 4.46
C LYS A 48 -8.54 -5.01 3.57
N LYS A 49 -7.48 -4.20 3.68
CA LYS A 49 -6.24 -4.39 2.91
C LYS A 49 -5.55 -5.71 3.25
N LEU A 50 -5.50 -6.09 4.54
CA LEU A 50 -4.95 -7.36 4.97
C LEU A 50 -5.70 -8.54 4.34
N ARG A 51 -7.03 -8.52 4.41
CA ARG A 51 -7.90 -9.55 3.81
C ARG A 51 -7.58 -9.74 2.33
N GLU A 52 -7.62 -8.67 1.56
CA GLU A 52 -7.38 -8.72 0.11
C GLU A 52 -5.97 -9.23 -0.24
N ILE A 53 -4.96 -8.78 0.51
CA ILE A 53 -3.58 -9.23 0.31
C ILE A 53 -3.44 -10.72 0.65
N MET A 54 -4.17 -11.21 1.66
CA MET A 54 -4.17 -12.61 2.06
C MET A 54 -4.94 -13.49 1.08
N GLU A 55 -6.06 -13.02 0.52
CA GLU A 55 -6.81 -13.72 -0.55
C GLU A 55 -5.97 -13.96 -1.80
N GLU A 56 -5.13 -13.00 -2.19
CA GLU A 56 -4.25 -13.11 -3.36
C GLU A 56 -2.94 -13.90 -3.09
N ALA A 57 -2.60 -14.12 -1.81
CA ALA A 57 -1.31 -14.68 -1.44
C ALA A 57 -1.26 -16.20 -1.64
N ARG A 58 -0.13 -16.69 -2.18
CA ARG A 58 0.19 -18.14 -2.22
C ARG A 58 0.24 -18.79 -0.83
N SER A 59 0.60 -18.00 0.19
CA SER A 59 0.60 -18.40 1.59
C SER A 59 0.07 -17.24 2.43
N PRO A 60 -1.22 -17.27 2.83
CA PRO A 60 -1.82 -16.22 3.64
C PRO A 60 -1.08 -15.98 4.96
N CYS A 61 -0.68 -17.04 5.65
CA CYS A 61 0.07 -16.95 6.91
C CYS A 61 1.45 -16.32 6.72
N GLY A 62 2.23 -16.77 5.73
CA GLY A 62 3.52 -16.16 5.41
C GLY A 62 3.38 -14.69 5.01
N MET A 63 2.33 -14.35 4.26
CA MET A 63 2.04 -12.97 3.88
C MET A 63 1.66 -12.10 5.08
N LEU A 64 0.84 -12.62 6.00
CA LEU A 64 0.49 -11.90 7.21
C LEU A 64 1.73 -11.57 8.05
N VAL A 65 2.67 -12.50 8.18
CA VAL A 65 3.95 -12.25 8.88
C VAL A 65 4.73 -11.11 8.22
N VAL A 66 4.77 -11.05 6.88
CA VAL A 66 5.39 -9.94 6.15
C VAL A 66 4.66 -8.62 6.45
N LYS A 67 3.32 -8.61 6.44
CA LYS A 67 2.54 -7.38 6.70
C LYS A 67 2.62 -6.90 8.14
N MET A 68 2.66 -7.81 9.12
CA MET A 68 2.95 -7.47 10.51
C MET A 68 4.33 -6.81 10.64
N LYS A 69 5.35 -7.31 9.93
CA LYS A 69 6.66 -6.66 9.92
C LYS A 69 6.64 -5.28 9.27
N GLU A 70 5.90 -5.10 8.17
CA GLU A 70 5.72 -3.79 7.57
C GLU A 70 5.01 -2.80 8.52
N MET A 71 4.07 -3.27 9.35
CA MET A 71 3.43 -2.45 10.39
C MET A 71 4.42 -2.06 11.50
N GLU A 72 5.25 -3.00 11.97
CA GLU A 72 6.32 -2.74 12.94
C GLU A 72 7.30 -1.68 12.42
N ASP A 73 7.66 -1.77 11.14
CA ASP A 73 8.58 -0.84 10.48
C ASP A 73 7.90 0.51 10.11
N GLY A 74 6.59 0.66 10.36
CA GLY A 74 5.83 1.87 10.01
C GLY A 74 5.62 2.07 8.50
N THR A 75 5.83 1.01 7.71
CA THR A 75 5.78 1.05 6.23
C THR A 75 4.47 0.50 5.65
N PHE A 76 3.63 -0.15 6.48
CA PHE A 76 2.31 -0.61 6.07
C PHE A 76 1.31 0.55 5.96
N VAL A 77 0.84 0.81 4.75
CA VAL A 77 -0.12 1.90 4.45
C VAL A 77 -1.44 1.34 3.95
N ALA A 78 -2.48 1.29 4.78
CA ALA A 78 -3.82 0.91 4.33
C ALA A 78 -4.40 1.85 3.28
N ILE A 79 -4.30 3.15 3.55
CA ILE A 79 -4.74 4.22 2.65
C ILE A 79 -3.63 5.23 2.48
N ASN A 80 -3.30 5.55 1.23
CA ASN A 80 -2.39 6.63 0.94
C ASN A 80 -3.12 7.99 0.97
N ARG A 81 -2.88 8.76 2.03
CA ARG A 81 -3.45 10.11 2.21
C ARG A 81 -2.62 11.22 1.53
N ASP A 82 -1.54 10.87 0.85
CA ASP A 82 -0.72 11.83 0.11
C ASP A 82 -1.51 12.38 -1.09
N LYS A 83 -1.71 13.71 -1.10
CA LYS A 83 -2.43 14.41 -2.18
C LYS A 83 -1.74 14.22 -3.54
N ARG A 84 -0.41 14.04 -3.57
CA ARG A 84 0.35 13.76 -4.79
C ARG A 84 -0.03 12.39 -5.38
N MET A 85 -0.28 11.39 -4.54
CA MET A 85 -0.78 10.08 -4.98
C MET A 85 -2.19 10.18 -5.55
N GLN A 86 -3.09 10.89 -4.85
CA GLN A 86 -4.47 11.08 -5.30
C GLN A 86 -4.51 11.80 -6.66
N HIS A 87 -3.66 12.83 -6.84
CA HIS A 87 -3.50 13.51 -8.12
C HIS A 87 -3.08 12.55 -9.26
N LEU A 88 -2.05 11.71 -9.05
CA LEU A 88 -1.63 10.74 -10.07
C LEU A 88 -2.73 9.73 -10.38
N LYS A 89 -3.41 9.21 -9.35
CA LYS A 89 -4.51 8.26 -9.50
C LYS A 89 -5.63 8.83 -10.34
N GLU A 90 -6.09 10.04 -10.04
CA GLU A 90 -7.21 10.69 -10.73
C GLU A 90 -6.82 11.10 -12.15
N LYS A 91 -5.66 11.74 -12.34
CA LYS A 91 -5.18 12.22 -13.64
C LYS A 91 -4.93 11.07 -14.62
N PHE A 92 -4.35 9.96 -14.15
CA PHE A 92 -3.91 8.86 -15.01
C PHE A 92 -4.77 7.61 -14.92
N LYS A 93 -5.82 7.61 -14.09
CA LYS A 93 -6.72 6.48 -13.84
C LYS A 93 -5.96 5.20 -13.49
N LEU A 94 -5.05 5.31 -12.53
CA LEU A 94 -4.26 4.16 -12.07
C LEU A 94 -5.19 3.07 -11.53
N ASP A 95 -4.90 1.83 -11.88
CA ASP A 95 -5.61 0.71 -11.29
C ASP A 95 -5.18 0.50 -9.84
N ARG A 96 -6.00 -0.26 -9.12
CA ARG A 96 -5.82 -0.53 -7.69
C ARG A 96 -4.46 -1.14 -7.36
N ILE A 97 -3.96 -2.02 -8.23
CA ILE A 97 -2.71 -2.76 -7.99
C ILE A 97 -1.53 -1.80 -8.11
N ALA A 98 -1.52 -0.97 -9.15
CA ALA A 98 -0.51 0.06 -9.34
C ALA A 98 -0.54 1.09 -8.19
N GLU A 99 -1.72 1.58 -7.81
CA GLU A 99 -1.89 2.51 -6.68
C GLU A 99 -1.33 1.93 -5.38
N THR A 100 -1.72 0.70 -5.04
CA THR A 100 -1.32 0.04 -3.79
C THR A 100 0.18 -0.13 -3.73
N ARG A 101 0.78 -0.66 -4.80
CA ARG A 101 2.23 -0.93 -4.83
C ARG A 101 3.07 0.34 -4.86
N LEU A 102 2.65 1.38 -5.59
CA LEU A 102 3.33 2.67 -5.55
C LEU A 102 3.25 3.27 -4.15
N SER A 103 2.09 3.20 -3.50
CA SER A 103 1.90 3.71 -2.14
C SER A 103 2.82 3.00 -1.14
N ASP A 104 2.90 1.68 -1.20
CA ASP A 104 3.75 0.88 -0.30
C ASP A 104 5.24 1.22 -0.49
N ILE A 105 5.70 1.40 -1.74
CA ILE A 105 7.10 1.74 -2.02
C ILE A 105 7.40 3.18 -1.57
N LEU A 106 6.56 4.13 -1.96
CA LEU A 106 6.78 5.54 -1.64
C LEU A 106 6.68 5.81 -0.14
N ALA A 107 5.87 5.06 0.61
CA ALA A 107 5.79 5.16 2.06
C ALA A 107 7.16 5.02 2.76
N ARG A 108 8.07 4.27 2.16
CA ARG A 108 9.43 3.99 2.68
C ARG A 108 10.45 5.09 2.34
N CYS A 109 10.07 6.05 1.50
CA CYS A 109 10.96 7.13 1.07
C CYS A 109 10.86 8.34 2.00
N SER A 110 11.96 9.11 2.12
CA SER A 110 11.91 10.43 2.75
C SER A 110 11.02 11.38 1.95
N ASP A 111 10.56 12.47 2.57
CA ASP A 111 9.64 13.39 1.90
C ASP A 111 10.30 14.10 0.71
N GLU A 112 11.58 14.45 0.81
CA GLU A 112 12.33 15.04 -0.32
C GLU A 112 12.39 14.08 -1.50
N LYS A 113 12.63 12.79 -1.22
CA LYS A 113 12.71 11.75 -2.26
C LYS A 113 11.33 11.45 -2.86
N LYS A 114 10.26 11.56 -2.06
CA LYS A 114 8.89 11.45 -2.57
C LYS A 114 8.59 12.56 -3.58
N ASP A 115 8.96 13.81 -3.29
CA ASP A 115 8.74 14.93 -4.21
C ASP A 115 9.38 14.68 -5.59
N GLU A 116 10.65 14.25 -5.59
CA GLU A 116 11.35 13.87 -6.82
C GLU A 116 10.63 12.75 -7.57
N TYR A 117 10.21 11.69 -6.85
CA TYR A 117 9.52 10.58 -7.47
C TYR A 117 8.13 10.92 -7.99
N TYR A 118 7.36 11.74 -7.28
CA TYR A 118 6.05 12.18 -7.75
C TYR A 118 6.19 13.02 -9.03
N HIS A 119 7.17 13.93 -9.07
CA HIS A 119 7.49 14.71 -10.26
C HIS A 119 7.86 13.81 -11.45
N ASP A 120 8.80 12.88 -11.25
CA ASP A 120 9.25 11.99 -12.32
C ASP A 120 8.12 11.06 -12.79
N LEU A 121 7.36 10.46 -11.86
CA LEU A 121 6.24 9.57 -12.18
C LEU A 121 5.20 10.28 -13.05
N GLU A 122 4.85 11.53 -12.71
CA GLU A 122 3.91 12.31 -13.50
C GLU A 122 4.39 12.43 -14.95
N ARG A 123 5.65 12.81 -15.16
CA ARG A 123 6.24 12.93 -16.51
C ARG A 123 6.26 11.61 -17.29
N HIS A 124 6.56 10.50 -16.61
CA HIS A 124 6.53 9.16 -17.23
C HIS A 124 5.11 8.76 -17.63
N PHE A 125 4.11 9.09 -16.81
CA PHE A 125 2.71 8.78 -17.10
C PHE A 125 2.15 9.68 -18.19
N GLU A 126 2.56 10.95 -18.26
CA GLU A 126 2.18 11.88 -19.33
C GLU A 126 2.57 11.39 -20.72
N CYS A 127 3.72 10.72 -20.84
CA CYS A 127 4.20 10.12 -22.08
C CYS A 127 3.64 8.72 -22.38
N SER A 128 2.90 8.10 -21.45
CA SER A 128 2.42 6.72 -21.58
C SER A 128 0.92 6.63 -21.84
N GLY A 129 0.52 5.85 -22.85
CA GLY A 129 -0.88 5.46 -23.05
C GLY A 129 -1.37 4.38 -22.05
N LYS A 130 -0.48 3.84 -21.21
CA LYS A 130 -0.78 2.80 -20.20
C LYS A 130 -0.08 3.11 -18.87
N PRO A 131 -0.53 4.12 -18.11
CA PRO A 131 0.15 4.58 -16.89
C PRO A 131 0.35 3.50 -15.81
N SER A 132 -0.65 2.65 -15.54
CA SER A 132 -0.50 1.55 -14.57
C SER A 132 0.63 0.58 -14.95
N ALA A 133 0.73 0.21 -16.24
CA ALA A 133 1.79 -0.67 -16.71
C ALA A 133 3.17 0.00 -16.61
N THR A 134 3.25 1.29 -16.90
CA THR A 134 4.47 2.10 -16.70
C THR A 134 4.85 2.16 -15.23
N ALA A 135 3.90 2.34 -14.31
CA ALA A 135 4.15 2.30 -12.88
C ALA A 135 4.80 0.98 -12.48
N MET A 136 4.23 -0.15 -12.92
CA MET A 136 4.77 -1.50 -12.65
C MET A 136 6.21 -1.68 -13.15
N LEU A 137 6.54 -1.12 -14.34
CA LEU A 137 7.90 -1.16 -14.88
C LEU A 137 8.91 -0.37 -14.02
N LEU A 138 8.47 0.75 -13.45
CA LEU A 138 9.31 1.66 -12.67
C LEU A 138 9.47 1.22 -11.19
N MET A 139 8.64 0.29 -10.70
CA MET A 139 8.65 -0.18 -9.30
C MET A 139 10.02 -0.64 -8.81
N LYS A 140 10.78 -1.35 -9.65
CA LYS A 140 12.10 -1.85 -9.25
C LYS A 140 13.05 -0.71 -8.92
N LYS A 141 13.04 0.37 -9.72
CA LYS A 141 13.88 1.55 -9.49
C LYS A 141 13.44 2.29 -8.23
N LEU A 142 12.13 2.50 -8.07
CA LEU A 142 11.56 3.12 -6.87
C LEU A 142 11.95 2.37 -5.59
N ALA A 143 11.82 1.03 -5.60
CA ALA A 143 12.14 0.18 -4.46
C ALA A 143 13.64 0.20 -4.11
N ASN A 144 14.50 0.34 -5.12
CA ASN A 144 15.95 0.45 -4.95
C ASN A 144 16.42 1.88 -4.59
N GLY A 145 15.52 2.86 -4.60
CA GLY A 145 15.91 4.24 -4.41
C GLY A 145 16.69 4.83 -5.58
N GLU A 146 16.55 4.28 -6.79
CA GLU A 146 17.23 4.75 -7.99
C GLU A 146 16.45 5.89 -8.68
N PRO A 147 17.11 6.83 -9.39
CA PRO A 147 16.44 7.79 -10.24
C PRO A 147 15.65 7.12 -11.36
N LEU A 148 14.44 7.62 -11.67
CA LEU A 148 13.62 7.03 -12.74
C LEU A 148 14.21 7.29 -14.12
N GLY A 149 14.92 8.40 -14.26
CA GLY A 149 15.50 8.89 -15.51
C GLY A 149 14.46 9.65 -16.34
N PRO A 150 14.85 10.18 -17.51
CA PRO A 150 13.96 10.97 -18.34
C PRO A 150 12.79 10.13 -18.88
N PRO A 151 11.60 10.73 -19.07
CA PRO A 151 10.48 10.05 -19.70
C PRO A 151 10.79 9.74 -21.17
N GLY A 152 10.14 8.70 -21.70
CA GLY A 152 10.16 8.40 -23.12
C GLY A 152 9.48 9.49 -23.96
N ARG A 153 9.49 9.33 -25.29
CA ARG A 153 8.67 10.17 -26.18
C ARG A 153 7.18 9.88 -25.93
N PRO A 154 6.29 10.88 -26.10
CA PRO A 154 4.85 10.65 -26.04
C PRO A 154 4.43 9.51 -26.97
N GLY A 155 3.87 8.45 -26.39
CA GLY A 155 3.33 7.32 -27.12
C GLY A 155 1.89 7.58 -27.58
N PRO A 156 1.39 6.83 -28.59
CA PRO A 156 0.00 6.92 -29.02
C PRO A 156 -0.97 6.70 -27.86
N GLY A 157 -1.97 7.58 -27.75
CA GLY A 157 -2.96 7.56 -26.68
C GLY A 157 -2.43 7.97 -25.31
N SER A 158 -1.22 8.52 -25.20
CA SER A 158 -0.72 9.16 -23.97
C SER A 158 -1.46 10.47 -23.66
N TRP A 159 -1.24 11.03 -22.47
CA TRP A 159 -1.88 12.30 -22.12
C TRP A 159 -1.34 13.46 -22.98
N LEU A 160 -0.04 13.45 -23.30
CA LEU A 160 0.58 14.45 -24.19
C LEU A 160 0.21 14.27 -25.66
N ASP A 161 -0.10 13.05 -26.10
CA ASP A 161 -0.53 12.77 -27.48
C ASP A 161 -1.97 13.24 -27.77
N ARG A 162 -2.78 13.43 -26.71
CA ARG A 162 -4.19 13.85 -26.82
C ARG A 162 -4.42 15.35 -26.71
N GLN A 163 -3.35 16.13 -26.56
CA GLN A 163 -3.38 17.60 -26.52
C GLN A 163 -2.94 18.19 -27.85
#